data_AF-A0A932D1L6-F1
#
_entry.id   AF-A0A932D1L6-F1
#
_cell.length_a   1.000
_cell.length_b   1.000
_cell.length_c   1.000
_cell.angle_alpha   90.00
_cell.angle_beta   90.00
_cell.angle_gamma   90.00
#
_symmetry.space_group_name_H-M   'P 1'
#
loop_
_entity.id
_entity.type
_entity.pdbx_description
1 polymer ?
#
loop_
_entity_poly.entity_id
_entity_poly.type
_entity_poly.pdbx_seq_one_letter_code
_entity_poly.pdbx_strand_id
1 'polypeptide(L)'
;MKHPLFDLVSQLESLWLDPETSDIIALSKLLEERQAILTLIQNAETSGLDLRTREALAGRIKAVRDRDEQLLAAVRKRCDKILEALEGVVHVRTAVRGYKPSEGEFPHHLERIA
;
A
#
# COMPACT_ATOMS: atom_id res chain seq x y z
N MET A 1 12.74 -34.15 4.79
CA MET A 1 13.01 -32.78 5.28
C MET A 1 12.26 -31.80 4.40
N LYS A 2 11.57 -30.80 4.97
CA LYS A 2 11.04 -29.69 4.16
C LYS A 2 12.23 -28.81 3.74
N HIS A 3 12.30 -28.44 2.46
CA HIS A 3 13.36 -27.57 1.96
C HIS A 3 13.23 -26.18 2.61
N PRO A 4 14.34 -25.48 2.96
CA PRO A 4 14.28 -24.17 3.61
C PRO A 4 13.44 -23.12 2.84
N LEU A 5 13.36 -23.24 1.51
CA LEU A 5 12.47 -22.44 0.67
C LEU A 5 10.98 -22.57 1.05
N PHE A 6 10.52 -23.74 1.51
CA PHE A 6 9.14 -23.90 1.95
C PHE A 6 8.86 -23.04 3.18
N ASP A 7 9.83 -22.90 4.08
CA ASP A 7 9.66 -22.11 5.29
C ASP A 7 9.65 -20.62 4.96
N LEU A 8 10.56 -20.16 4.09
CA LEU A 8 10.58 -18.79 3.59
C LEU A 8 9.28 -18.41 2.87
N VAL A 9 8.78 -19.28 1.98
CA VAL A 9 7.49 -19.05 1.30
C VAL A 9 6.33 -19.06 2.29
N SER A 10 6.38 -19.91 3.33
CA SER A 10 5.35 -19.90 4.39
C SER A 10 5.37 -18.59 5.19
N GLN A 11 6.56 -18.04 5.46
CA GLN A 11 6.69 -16.73 6.11
C GLN A 11 6.08 -15.63 5.24
N LEU A 12 6.34 -15.61 3.94
CA LEU A 12 5.69 -14.66 3.02
C LEU A 12 4.17 -14.80 2.97
N GLU A 13 3.64 -16.01 3.05
CA GLU A 13 2.20 -16.24 3.10
C GLU A 13 1.57 -15.74 4.40
N SER A 14 2.28 -15.88 5.53
CA SER A 14 1.82 -15.39 6.83
C SER A 14 1.88 -13.88 6.99
N LEU A 15 2.82 -13.23 6.29
CA LEU A 15 2.97 -11.78 6.27
C LEU A 15 2.00 -11.16 5.26
N TRP A 16 0.72 -11.25 5.60
CA TRP A 16 -0.37 -10.68 4.82
C TRP A 16 -1.18 -9.71 5.68
N LEU A 17 -1.51 -8.57 5.11
CA LEU A 17 -2.44 -7.60 5.69
C LEU A 17 -3.53 -7.31 4.67
N ASP A 18 -4.74 -7.04 5.15
CA ASP A 18 -5.82 -6.59 4.30
C ASP A 18 -5.55 -5.13 3.86
N PRO A 19 -5.34 -4.87 2.56
CA PRO A 19 -5.03 -3.53 2.07
C PRO A 19 -6.19 -2.55 2.18
N GLU A 20 -7.44 -2.99 2.31
CA GLU A 20 -8.60 -2.10 2.40
C GLU A 20 -8.73 -1.51 3.81
N THR A 21 -8.28 -2.25 4.83
CA THR A 21 -8.43 -1.86 6.24
C THR A 21 -7.13 -1.44 6.92
N SER A 22 -5.98 -1.86 6.40
CA SER A 22 -4.67 -1.53 7.00
C SER A 22 -4.25 -0.09 6.71
N ASP A 23 -3.59 0.57 7.64
CA ASP A 23 -3.03 1.91 7.40
C ASP A 23 -1.74 1.87 6.55
N ILE A 24 -1.33 3.03 6.02
CA ILE A 24 -0.16 3.14 5.12
C ILE A 24 1.16 2.78 5.83
N ILE A 25 1.28 3.03 7.13
CA ILE A 25 2.50 2.78 7.91
C ILE A 25 2.66 1.27 8.12
N ALA A 26 1.58 0.58 8.48
CA ALA A 26 1.53 -0.86 8.60
C ALA A 26 1.85 -1.55 7.28
N LEU A 27 1.32 -1.05 6.16
CA LEU A 27 1.65 -1.54 4.82
C LEU A 27 3.13 -1.35 4.49
N SER A 28 3.71 -0.18 4.77
CA SER A 28 5.15 0.05 4.55
C SER A 28 6.03 -0.88 5.36
N LYS A 29 5.74 -1.06 6.65
CA LYS A 29 6.49 -1.99 7.51
C LYS A 29 6.39 -3.43 7.02
N LEU A 30 5.20 -3.85 6.60
CA LEU A 30 4.99 -5.17 6.01
C LEU A 30 5.86 -5.38 4.76
N LEU A 31 5.94 -4.37 3.88
CA LEU A 31 6.77 -4.44 2.67
C LEU A 31 8.26 -4.58 3.01
N GLU A 32 8.76 -3.88 4.02
CA GLU A 32 10.15 -4.02 4.49
C GLU A 32 10.44 -5.45 4.98
N GLU A 33 9.56 -6.01 5.82
CA GLU A 33 9.69 -7.38 6.33
C GLU A 33 9.61 -8.41 5.19
N ARG A 34 8.68 -8.23 4.25
CA ARG A 34 8.55 -9.10 3.06
C ARG A 34 9.78 -9.00 2.16
N GLN A 35 10.35 -7.82 1.98
CA GLN A 35 11.53 -7.61 1.13
C GLN A 35 12.74 -8.39 1.66
N ALA A 36 12.91 -8.46 2.99
CA ALA A 36 13.96 -9.28 3.59
C ALA A 36 13.81 -10.76 3.21
N ILE A 37 12.59 -11.30 3.26
CA ILE A 37 12.34 -12.71 2.92
C ILE A 37 12.48 -12.95 1.41
N LEU A 38 11.98 -12.05 0.57
CA LEU A 38 12.17 -12.15 -0.89
C LEU A 38 13.64 -12.19 -1.28
N THR A 39 14.47 -11.39 -0.60
CA THR A 39 15.93 -11.40 -0.78
C THR A 39 16.53 -12.76 -0.40
N LEU A 40 16.07 -13.37 0.69
CA LEU A 40 16.50 -14.71 1.08
C LEU A 40 16.08 -15.78 0.05
N ILE A 41 14.87 -15.68 -0.50
CA ILE A 41 14.38 -16.60 -1.53
C ILE A 41 15.16 -16.46 -2.83
N GLN A 42 15.45 -15.23 -3.27
CA GLN A 42 16.24 -14.97 -4.47
C GLN A 42 17.65 -15.56 -4.40
N ASN A 43 18.23 -15.59 -3.19
CA ASN A 43 19.57 -16.11 -2.94
C ASN A 43 19.59 -17.59 -2.53
N ALA A 44 18.44 -18.24 -2.42
CA ALA A 44 18.37 -19.62 -1.97
C ALA A 44 18.87 -20.61 -3.03
N GLU A 45 19.63 -21.60 -2.57
CA GLU A 45 20.03 -22.73 -3.41
C GLU A 45 18.79 -23.50 -3.87
N THR A 46 18.69 -23.75 -5.18
CA THR A 46 17.60 -24.54 -5.79
C THR A 46 18.10 -25.81 -6.46
N SER A 47 19.42 -26.01 -6.49
CA SER A 47 20.05 -27.24 -6.93
C SER A 47 19.72 -28.34 -5.91
N GLY A 48 19.21 -29.48 -6.39
CA GLY A 48 18.72 -30.57 -5.53
C GLY A 48 17.21 -30.58 -5.26
N LEU A 49 16.44 -29.57 -5.72
CA LEU A 49 14.98 -29.66 -5.72
C LEU A 49 14.49 -30.63 -6.81
N ASP A 50 13.71 -31.64 -6.42
CA ASP A 50 12.99 -32.48 -7.38
C ASP A 50 11.86 -31.71 -8.08
N LEU A 51 11.36 -32.26 -9.19
CA LEU A 51 10.33 -31.63 -10.01
C LEU A 51 9.05 -31.34 -9.20
N ARG A 52 8.60 -32.30 -8.40
CA ARG A 52 7.38 -32.17 -7.59
C ARG A 52 7.49 -31.04 -6.57
N THR A 53 8.65 -30.89 -5.95
CA THR A 53 8.95 -29.85 -4.97
C THR A 53 8.99 -28.47 -5.64
N ARG A 54 9.57 -28.38 -6.84
CA ARG A 54 9.56 -27.15 -7.66
C ARG A 54 8.16 -26.74 -8.05
N GLU A 55 7.33 -27.68 -8.53
CA GLU A 55 5.94 -27.42 -8.90
C GLU A 55 5.11 -26.93 -7.71
N ALA A 56 5.27 -27.56 -6.55
CA ALA A 56 4.59 -27.13 -5.33
C ALA A 56 5.03 -25.72 -4.89
N LEU A 57 6.33 -25.41 -4.94
CA LEU A 57 6.83 -24.06 -4.65
C LEU A 57 6.33 -23.03 -5.66
N ALA A 58 6.32 -23.36 -6.96
CA ALA A 58 5.82 -22.49 -8.01
C ALA A 58 4.34 -22.14 -7.80
N GLY A 59 3.51 -23.13 -7.42
CA GLY A 59 2.11 -22.90 -7.10
C GLY A 59 1.92 -21.93 -5.93
N ARG A 60 2.72 -22.07 -4.87
CA ARG A 60 2.67 -21.18 -3.71
C ARG A 60 3.16 -19.77 -4.02
N ILE A 61 4.28 -19.64 -4.74
CA ILE A 61 4.81 -18.35 -5.20
C ILE A 61 3.79 -17.64 -6.09
N LYS A 62 3.10 -18.37 -6.97
CA LYS A 62 2.00 -17.82 -7.76
C LYS A 62 0.88 -17.26 -6.88
N ALA A 63 0.45 -18.02 -5.87
CA ALA A 63 -0.59 -17.54 -4.95
C ALA A 63 -0.14 -16.28 -4.18
N VAL A 64 1.13 -16.18 -3.78
CA VAL A 64 1.70 -14.97 -3.17
C VAL A 64 1.64 -13.79 -4.15
N ARG A 65 2.05 -14.01 -5.40
CA ARG A 65 2.00 -12.98 -6.45
C ARG A 65 0.57 -12.50 -6.70
N ASP A 66 -0.39 -13.41 -6.81
CA ASP A 66 -1.80 -13.07 -7.07
C ASP A 66 -2.37 -12.19 -5.93
N ARG A 67 -1.95 -12.42 -4.68
CA ARG A 67 -2.29 -11.55 -3.54
C ARG A 67 -1.59 -10.20 -3.61
N ASP A 68 -0.31 -10.16 -3.98
CA ASP A 68 0.42 -8.90 -4.15
C ASP A 68 -0.19 -8.02 -5.26
N GLU A 69 -0.75 -8.63 -6.32
CA GLU A 69 -1.51 -7.90 -7.35
C GLU A 69 -2.78 -7.25 -6.77
N GLN A 70 -3.49 -7.93 -5.85
CA GLN A 70 -4.63 -7.34 -5.13
C GLN A 70 -4.20 -6.20 -4.20
N LEU A 71 -3.10 -6.38 -3.47
CA LEU A 71 -2.50 -5.35 -2.62
C LEU A 71 -2.18 -4.08 -3.44
N LEU A 72 -1.54 -4.26 -4.60
CA LEU A 72 -1.18 -3.17 -5.49
C LEU A 72 -2.41 -2.42 -6.02
N ALA A 73 -3.46 -3.14 -6.42
CA ALA A 73 -4.70 -2.53 -6.90
C ALA A 73 -5.37 -1.67 -5.82
N ALA A 74 -5.43 -2.16 -4.58
CA ALA A 74 -6.01 -1.43 -3.46
C ALA A 74 -5.19 -0.19 -3.07
N VAL A 75 -3.84 -0.29 -3.08
CA VAL A 75 -2.97 0.86 -2.84
C VAL A 75 -3.14 1.93 -3.92
N ARG A 76 -3.19 1.56 -5.20
CA ARG A 76 -3.43 2.49 -6.31
C ARG A 76 -4.74 3.26 -6.14
N LYS A 77 -5.83 2.55 -5.83
CA LYS A 77 -7.14 3.15 -5.56
C LYS A 77 -7.09 4.17 -4.41
N ARG A 78 -6.28 3.93 -3.38
CA ARG A 78 -6.08 4.90 -2.29
C ARG A 78 -5.26 6.11 -2.73
N CYS A 79 -4.22 5.92 -3.53
CA CYS A 79 -3.47 7.02 -4.13
C CYS A 79 -4.37 7.91 -4.99
N ASP A 80 -5.24 7.32 -5.81
CA ASP A 80 -6.18 8.07 -6.66
C ASP A 80 -7.13 8.94 -5.81
N LYS A 81 -7.70 8.38 -4.74
CA LYS A 81 -8.54 9.15 -3.79
C LYS A 81 -7.78 10.30 -3.11
N ILE A 82 -6.51 10.09 -2.76
CA ILE A 82 -5.67 11.15 -2.17
C ILE A 82 -5.41 12.25 -3.19
N LEU A 83 -5.14 11.90 -4.45
CA LEU A 83 -4.97 12.87 -5.54
C LEU A 83 -6.25 13.67 -5.77
N GLU A 84 -7.41 13.02 -5.85
CA GLU A 84 -8.71 13.70 -5.96
C GLU A 84 -8.96 14.68 -4.81
N ALA A 85 -8.65 14.27 -3.57
CA ALA A 85 -8.78 15.13 -2.40
C ALA A 85 -7.82 16.33 -2.45
N LEU A 86 -6.58 16.12 -2.89
CA LEU A 86 -5.59 17.18 -3.06
C LEU A 86 -6.01 18.18 -4.14
N GLU A 87 -6.53 17.72 -5.27
CA GLU A 87 -7.09 18.57 -6.31
C GLU A 87 -8.25 19.43 -5.78
N GLY A 88 -9.14 18.83 -4.97
CA GLY A 88 -10.20 19.55 -4.28
C GLY A 88 -9.67 20.67 -3.36
N VAL A 89 -8.65 20.38 -2.55
CA VAL A 89 -8.01 21.39 -1.68
C VAL A 89 -7.37 22.52 -2.50
N VAL A 90 -6.69 22.18 -3.60
CA VAL A 90 -6.08 23.18 -4.50
C VAL A 90 -7.17 24.05 -5.15
N HIS A 91 -8.28 23.44 -5.57
CA HIS A 91 -9.42 24.15 -6.14
C HIS A 91 -10.05 25.11 -5.12
N VAL A 92 -10.31 24.66 -3.89
CA VAL A 92 -10.81 25.53 -2.80
C VAL A 92 -9.83 26.68 -2.52
N ARG A 93 -8.53 26.39 -2.42
CA ARG A 93 -7.50 27.41 -2.18
C ARG A 93 -7.46 28.46 -3.29
N THR A 94 -7.59 28.06 -4.54
CA THR A 94 -7.61 28.98 -5.69
C THR A 94 -8.89 29.81 -5.74
N ALA A 95 -10.04 29.22 -5.44
CA ALA A 95 -11.30 29.95 -5.29
C ALA A 95 -11.25 31.00 -4.17
N VAL A 96 -10.71 30.64 -3.00
CA VAL A 96 -10.51 31.58 -1.86
C VAL A 96 -9.54 32.71 -2.22
N ARG A 97 -8.46 32.42 -2.97
CA ARG A 97 -7.50 33.46 -3.40
C ARG A 97 -8.07 34.39 -4.47
N GLY A 98 -9.04 33.92 -5.25
CA GLY A 98 -9.78 34.72 -6.23
C GLY A 98 -10.99 35.47 -5.67
N TYR A 99 -11.37 35.20 -4.42
CA TYR A 99 -12.48 35.86 -3.75
C TYR A 99 -12.12 37.33 -3.45
N LYS A 100 -12.77 38.25 -4.19
CA LYS A 100 -12.87 39.66 -3.81
C LYS A 100 -14.24 39.84 -3.17
N PRO A 101 -14.34 40.09 -1.86
CA PRO A 101 -15.61 40.47 -1.27
C PRO A 101 -16.10 41.73 -1.98
N SER A 102 -17.38 41.73 -2.37
CA SER A 102 -18.03 42.96 -2.81
C SER A 102 -18.13 43.91 -1.61
N GLU A 103 -17.88 45.21 -1.82
CA GLU A 103 -18.02 46.23 -0.77
C GLU A 103 -19.48 46.19 -0.23
N GLY A 104 -19.68 45.51 0.90
CA GLY A 104 -20.99 45.29 1.49
C GLY A 104 -21.15 43.96 2.24
N GLU A 105 -20.34 42.95 1.93
CA GLU A 105 -20.38 41.63 2.61
C GLU A 105 -19.29 41.50 3.69
N PHE A 106 -19.20 42.46 4.61
CA PHE A 106 -18.54 42.20 5.88
C PHE A 106 -19.58 41.60 6.85
N PRO A 107 -19.43 40.33 7.26
CA PRO A 107 -20.35 39.76 8.22
C PRO A 107 -20.15 40.45 9.58
N HIS A 108 -21.19 41.15 10.06
CA HIS A 108 -21.23 41.93 11.32
C HIS A 108 -20.93 41.15 12.62
N HIS A 109 -20.46 39.90 12.54
CA HIS A 109 -20.25 39.01 13.70
C HIS A 109 -18.79 38.93 14.18
N LEU A 110 -17.85 39.65 13.56
CA LEU A 110 -16.45 39.71 14.01
C LEU A 110 -16.11 40.97 14.84
N GLU A 111 -17.10 41.74 15.30
CA GLU A 111 -16.88 42.91 16.17
C GLU A 111 -16.76 42.60 17.67
N ARG A 112 -16.53 41.35 18.07
CA ARG A 112 -16.37 41.01 19.50
C ARG A 112 -15.13 40.18 19.80
N ILE A 113 -13.97 40.68 19.42
CA ILE A 113 -12.73 40.46 20.20
C ILE A 113 -11.94 41.78 20.16
N ALA A 114 -12.25 42.65 21.11
CA ALA A 114 -11.36 43.68 21.63
C ALA A 114 -11.12 43.35 23.11
#